data_AF-A0A942T4L9-F1
#
_entry.id   AF-A0A942T4L9-F1
#
_cell.length_a   1.000
_cell.length_b   1.000
_cell.length_c   1.000
_cell.angle_alpha   90.00
_cell.angle_beta   90.00
_cell.angle_gamma   90.00
#
_symmetry.space_group_name_H-M   'P 1'
#
loop_
_entity.id
_entity.type
_entity.pdbx_description
1 polymer ?
#
loop_
_entity_poly.entity_id
_entity_poly.type
_entity_poly.pdbx_seq_one_letter_code
_entity_poly.pdbx_strand_id
1 'polypeptide(L)'
;MKSAFAVEAKGEIEFLPEIKELILKETNIAFQKDNMFIYLRADDADYAKEILTAAELFEELHQVILTNNGIAGPYFEDFGIQLLDDCYCLFKADLLYFSFTAGNPNDIQMAKYQVEEHLVFETIHNETALFFSETHNNELIQNIAKAYKTVLSFTIDK
;
A
#
# COMPACT_ATOMS: atom_id res chain seq x y z
N MET A 1 -5.11 -8.05 -5.22
CA MET A 1 -4.44 -6.74 -5.17
C MET A 1 -4.82 -5.93 -6.40
N LYS A 2 -4.96 -4.62 -6.27
CA LYS A 2 -5.31 -3.73 -7.38
C LYS A 2 -4.56 -2.41 -7.22
N SER A 3 -3.92 -1.93 -8.29
CA SER A 3 -3.33 -0.59 -8.31
C SER A 3 -4.42 0.48 -8.29
N ALA A 4 -4.18 1.54 -7.54
CA ALA A 4 -5.07 2.67 -7.38
C ALA A 4 -4.25 3.95 -7.13
N PHE A 5 -4.94 5.06 -6.95
CA PHE A 5 -4.36 6.37 -6.68
C PHE A 5 -4.95 6.93 -5.40
N ALA A 6 -4.11 7.46 -4.52
CA ALA A 6 -4.56 8.17 -3.33
C ALA A 6 -4.16 9.64 -3.46
N VAL A 7 -5.15 10.52 -3.51
CA VAL A 7 -4.96 11.98 -3.55
C VAL A 7 -5.05 12.48 -2.12
N GLU A 8 -3.95 13.04 -1.64
CA GLU A 8 -3.84 13.62 -0.31
C GLU A 8 -4.11 15.12 -0.37
N ALA A 9 -5.06 15.57 0.44
CA ALA A 9 -5.29 16.98 0.69
C ALA A 9 -4.59 17.42 1.97
N LYS A 10 -4.27 18.70 2.09
CA LYS A 10 -3.85 19.29 3.35
C LYS A 10 -4.97 19.23 4.39
N GLY A 11 -4.61 19.23 5.67
CA GLY A 11 -5.55 19.14 6.79
C GLY A 11 -6.62 20.24 6.80
N GLU A 12 -6.34 21.40 6.21
CA GLU A 12 -7.28 22.53 6.09
C GLU A 12 -8.57 22.17 5.35
N ILE A 13 -8.58 21.10 4.54
CA ILE A 13 -9.77 20.61 3.87
C ILE A 13 -10.91 20.29 4.84
N GLU A 14 -10.62 19.98 6.10
CA GLU A 14 -11.64 19.77 7.13
C GLU A 14 -12.50 21.00 7.41
N PHE A 15 -11.97 22.19 7.16
CA PHE A 15 -12.67 23.46 7.36
C PHE A 15 -13.38 23.97 6.10
N LEU A 16 -13.28 23.24 4.98
CA LEU A 16 -13.82 23.64 3.67
C LEU A 16 -14.73 22.53 3.11
N PRO A 17 -15.91 22.30 3.74
CA PRO A 17 -16.83 21.22 3.36
C PRO A 17 -17.30 21.34 1.90
N GLU A 18 -17.43 22.54 1.36
CA GLU A 18 -17.83 22.79 -0.03
C GLU A 18 -16.84 22.19 -1.04
N ILE A 19 -15.55 22.14 -0.72
CA ILE A 19 -14.54 21.51 -1.57
C ILE A 19 -14.66 19.99 -1.50
N LYS A 20 -14.88 19.43 -0.30
CA LYS A 20 -15.13 17.98 -0.14
C LYS A 20 -16.38 17.56 -0.92
N GLU A 21 -17.47 18.32 -0.80
CA GLU A 21 -18.71 18.08 -1.53
C GLU A 21 -18.51 18.16 -3.05
N LEU A 22 -17.73 19.12 -3.53
CA LEU A 22 -17.39 19.25 -4.95
C LEU A 22 -16.63 18.01 -5.44
N ILE A 23 -15.59 17.57 -4.72
CA ILE A 23 -14.83 16.37 -5.09
C ILE A 23 -15.75 15.14 -5.14
N LEU A 24 -16.57 14.94 -4.09
CA LEU A 24 -17.51 13.82 -4.01
C LEU A 24 -18.56 13.82 -5.14
N LYS A 25 -18.95 15.00 -5.62
CA LYS A 25 -19.93 15.17 -6.69
C LYS A 25 -19.35 14.96 -8.08
N GLU A 26 -18.10 15.38 -8.27
CA GLU A 26 -17.48 15.51 -9.59
C GLU A 26 -16.51 14.36 -9.93
N THR A 27 -16.23 13.46 -8.98
CA THR A 27 -15.31 12.33 -9.15
C THR A 27 -15.90 11.01 -8.64
N ASN A 28 -15.38 9.90 -9.14
CA ASN A 28 -15.77 8.56 -8.67
C ASN A 28 -14.82 8.06 -7.57
N ILE A 29 -15.00 8.55 -6.35
CA ILE A 29 -14.24 8.09 -5.17
C ILE A 29 -14.59 6.63 -4.84
N ALA A 30 -13.57 5.81 -4.64
CA ALA A 30 -13.73 4.43 -4.16
C ALA A 30 -13.72 4.36 -2.64
N PHE A 31 -12.80 5.09 -2.00
CA PHE A 31 -12.70 5.18 -0.55
C PHE A 31 -12.26 6.58 -0.12
N GLN A 32 -12.68 6.99 1.06
CA GLN A 32 -12.22 8.20 1.71
C GLN A 32 -11.83 7.86 3.15
N LYS A 33 -10.65 8.31 3.56
CA LYS A 33 -10.17 8.23 4.94
C LYS A 33 -9.50 9.55 5.27
N ASP A 34 -10.07 10.29 6.22
CA ASP A 34 -9.57 11.59 6.66
C ASP A 34 -9.41 12.58 5.49
N ASN A 35 -8.18 13.02 5.20
CA ASN A 35 -7.79 13.89 4.09
C ASN A 35 -7.34 13.14 2.82
N MET A 36 -7.45 11.81 2.81
CA MET A 36 -7.04 10.94 1.71
C MET A 36 -8.25 10.46 0.90
N PHE A 37 -8.21 10.68 -0.42
CA PHE A 37 -9.25 10.24 -1.37
C PHE A 37 -8.67 9.21 -2.33
N ILE A 38 -9.29 8.03 -2.40
CA ILE A 38 -8.76 6.89 -3.16
C ILE A 38 -9.61 6.64 -4.40
N TYR A 39 -8.93 6.51 -5.53
CA TYR A 39 -9.51 6.36 -6.86
C TYR A 39 -8.98 5.13 -7.57
N LEU A 40 -9.87 4.44 -8.29
CA LEU A 40 -9.50 3.28 -9.13
C LEU A 40 -9.13 3.69 -10.55
N ARG A 41 -9.31 4.96 -10.91
CA ARG A 41 -9.07 5.51 -12.25
C ARG A 41 -8.19 6.75 -12.13
N ALA A 42 -7.22 6.87 -13.03
CA ALA A 42 -6.32 8.02 -13.07
C ALA A 42 -7.09 9.32 -13.35
N ASP A 43 -8.02 9.32 -14.32
CA ASP A 43 -8.80 10.52 -14.67
C ASP A 43 -9.53 11.14 -13.47
N ASP A 44 -10.14 10.31 -12.61
CA ASP A 44 -10.84 10.78 -11.40
C ASP A 44 -9.84 11.34 -10.36
N ALA A 45 -8.68 10.69 -10.20
CA ALA A 45 -7.63 11.16 -9.29
C ALA A 45 -7.01 12.48 -9.74
N ASP A 46 -6.71 12.59 -11.04
CA ASP A 46 -6.17 13.79 -11.65
C ASP A 46 -7.15 14.96 -11.52
N TYR A 47 -8.44 14.71 -11.73
CA TYR A 47 -9.45 15.75 -11.58
C TYR A 47 -9.64 16.19 -10.12
N ALA A 48 -9.61 15.26 -9.16
CA ALA A 48 -9.61 15.61 -7.74
C ALA A 48 -8.38 16.45 -7.35
N LYS A 49 -7.21 16.08 -7.89
CA LYS A 49 -5.97 16.85 -7.73
C LYS A 49 -6.10 18.25 -8.30
N GLU A 50 -6.72 18.43 -9.47
CA GLU A 50 -6.96 19.75 -10.06
C GLU A 50 -7.85 20.62 -9.16
N ILE A 51 -8.95 20.06 -8.64
CA ILE A 51 -9.85 20.75 -7.70
C ILE A 51 -9.08 21.21 -6.45
N LEU A 52 -8.32 20.30 -5.84
CA LEU A 52 -7.54 20.59 -4.63
C LEU A 52 -6.41 21.61 -4.91
N THR A 53 -5.76 21.51 -6.07
CA THR A 53 -4.70 22.45 -6.47
C THR A 53 -5.27 23.85 -6.66
N ALA A 54 -6.43 23.98 -7.30
CA ALA A 54 -7.10 25.27 -7.48
C ALA A 54 -7.54 25.91 -6.15
N ALA A 55 -7.79 25.09 -5.12
CA ALA A 55 -8.10 25.52 -3.77
C ALA A 55 -6.86 25.69 -2.87
N GLU A 56 -5.63 25.49 -3.38
CA GLU A 56 -4.37 25.48 -2.62
C GLU A 56 -4.28 24.40 -1.51
N LEU A 57 -5.11 23.36 -1.62
CA LEU A 57 -5.25 22.26 -0.65
C LEU A 57 -4.58 20.95 -1.10
N PHE A 58 -4.00 20.88 -2.29
CA PHE A 58 -3.31 19.67 -2.73
C PHE A 58 -1.99 19.48 -1.96
N GLU A 59 -1.76 18.29 -1.44
CA GLU A 59 -0.50 17.89 -0.81
C GLU A 59 0.28 16.94 -1.74
N GLU A 60 -0.26 15.74 -1.99
CA GLU A 60 0.44 14.73 -2.77
C GLU A 60 -0.51 13.78 -3.53
N LEU A 61 0.02 13.14 -4.58
CA LEU A 61 -0.66 12.08 -5.33
C LEU A 61 0.19 10.80 -5.22
N HIS A 62 -0.34 9.82 -4.51
CA HIS A 62 0.34 8.56 -4.25
C HIS A 62 -0.15 7.45 -5.19
N GLN A 63 0.78 6.65 -5.71
CA GLN A 63 0.42 5.34 -6.27
C GLN A 63 0.27 4.35 -5.12
N VAL A 64 -0.86 3.63 -5.09
CA VAL A 64 -1.19 2.73 -3.99
C VAL A 64 -1.62 1.35 -4.47
N ILE A 65 -1.50 0.37 -3.58
CA ILE A 65 -1.98 -0.99 -3.78
C ILE A 65 -3.15 -1.22 -2.82
N LEU A 66 -4.32 -1.55 -3.38
CA LEU A 66 -5.47 -2.02 -2.62
C LEU A 66 -5.41 -3.53 -2.46
N THR A 67 -5.54 -4.00 -1.25
CA THR A 67 -5.56 -5.43 -0.94
C THR A 67 -6.55 -5.75 0.17
N ASN A 68 -7.05 -6.99 0.15
CA ASN A 68 -7.95 -7.50 1.15
C ASN A 68 -7.32 -8.69 1.87
N ASN A 69 -7.86 -9.05 3.04
CA ASN A 69 -7.45 -10.24 3.80
C ASN A 69 -5.93 -10.28 4.02
N GLY A 70 -5.43 -9.37 4.84
CA GLY A 70 -4.03 -9.30 5.19
C GLY A 70 -3.81 -8.92 6.64
N ILE A 71 -2.55 -8.94 7.05
CA ILE A 71 -2.12 -8.70 8.41
C ILE A 71 -1.13 -7.54 8.37
N ALA A 72 -1.43 -6.49 9.14
CA ALA A 72 -0.54 -5.36 9.34
C ALA A 72 0.70 -5.81 10.11
N GLY A 73 1.87 -5.47 9.57
CA GLY A 73 3.15 -5.64 10.27
C GLY A 73 3.45 -4.46 11.20
N PRO A 74 4.58 -4.51 11.92
CA PRO A 74 4.97 -3.47 12.88
C PRO A 74 5.07 -2.05 12.29
N TYR A 75 5.39 -1.95 11.01
CA TYR A 75 5.58 -0.67 10.30
C TYR A 75 4.40 -0.27 9.42
N PHE A 76 3.25 -0.93 9.57
CA PHE A 76 2.12 -0.72 8.67
C PHE A 76 1.66 0.74 8.60
N GLU A 77 1.55 1.43 9.73
CA GLU A 77 0.98 2.79 9.81
C GLU A 77 1.81 3.84 9.07
N ASP A 78 3.11 3.59 8.84
CA ASP A 78 3.99 4.47 8.09
C ASP A 78 3.84 4.31 6.56
N PHE A 79 3.28 3.18 6.12
CA PHE A 79 3.26 2.78 4.69
C PHE A 79 1.88 2.37 4.20
N GLY A 80 0.85 2.49 5.02
CA GLY A 80 -0.49 2.10 4.64
C GLY A 80 -1.56 2.60 5.59
N ILE A 81 -2.79 2.49 5.11
CA ILE A 81 -3.99 2.86 5.84
C ILE A 81 -5.01 1.74 5.72
N GLN A 82 -5.66 1.42 6.84
CA GLN A 82 -6.81 0.53 6.85
C GLN A 82 -8.06 1.33 6.48
N LEU A 83 -8.73 0.91 5.40
CA LEU A 83 -9.89 1.63 4.85
C LEU A 83 -11.19 1.17 5.49
N LEU A 84 -11.37 -0.16 5.54
CA LEU A 84 -12.52 -0.85 6.12
C LEU A 84 -12.03 -2.15 6.77
N ASP A 85 -12.95 -2.90 7.39
CA ASP A 85 -12.70 -4.26 7.82
C ASP A 85 -12.15 -5.08 6.64
N ASP A 86 -10.99 -5.70 6.86
CA ASP A 86 -10.23 -6.49 5.90
C ASP A 86 -9.85 -5.79 4.57
N CYS A 87 -9.88 -4.45 4.48
CA CYS A 87 -9.48 -3.69 3.28
C CYS A 87 -8.39 -2.67 3.59
N TYR A 88 -7.28 -2.75 2.86
CA TYR A 88 -6.04 -2.02 3.12
C TYR A 88 -5.53 -1.30 1.87
N CYS A 89 -4.93 -0.15 2.08
CA CYS A 89 -4.24 0.64 1.07
C CYS A 89 -2.77 0.79 1.46
N LEU A 90 -1.86 0.38 0.58
CA LEU A 90 -0.41 0.44 0.81
C LEU A 90 0.22 1.45 -0.15
N PHE A 91 1.06 2.36 0.35
CA PHE A 91 1.80 3.33 -0.45
C PHE A 91 2.96 2.66 -1.17
N LYS A 92 2.99 2.75 -2.50
CA LYS A 92 3.91 1.93 -3.33
C LYS A 92 5.35 2.44 -3.35
N ALA A 93 5.58 3.75 -3.18
CA ALA A 93 6.86 4.39 -3.48
C ALA A 93 8.06 3.74 -2.79
N ASP A 94 7.89 3.35 -1.53
CA ASP A 94 8.96 2.83 -0.68
C ASP A 94 8.79 1.35 -0.31
N LEU A 95 7.84 0.64 -0.92
CA LEU A 95 7.61 -0.78 -0.64
C LEU A 95 8.19 -1.69 -1.72
N LEU A 96 8.88 -2.73 -1.26
CA LEU A 96 9.10 -3.95 -2.03
C LEU A 96 8.10 -5.01 -1.58
N TYR A 97 7.78 -5.93 -2.47
CA TYR A 97 6.98 -7.09 -2.10
C TYR A 97 7.49 -8.37 -2.75
N PHE A 98 7.40 -9.46 -1.99
CA PHE A 98 8.07 -10.71 -2.29
C PHE A 98 7.25 -11.93 -1.83
N SER A 99 7.60 -13.08 -2.38
CA SER A 99 7.11 -14.40 -1.96
C SER A 99 8.24 -15.40 -1.88
N PHE A 100 8.18 -16.32 -0.92
CA PHE A 100 9.01 -17.53 -0.93
C PHE A 100 8.43 -18.51 -1.96
N THR A 101 9.23 -18.84 -2.98
CA THR A 101 8.81 -19.70 -4.11
C THR A 101 9.37 -21.11 -4.05
N ALA A 102 10.46 -21.33 -3.29
CA ALA A 102 11.02 -22.65 -3.06
C ALA A 102 11.82 -22.72 -1.75
N GLY A 103 12.08 -23.94 -1.29
CA GLY A 103 12.74 -24.25 -0.02
C GLY A 103 12.02 -25.40 0.66
N ASN A 104 12.66 -26.02 1.66
CA ASN A 104 11.92 -26.97 2.49
C ASN A 104 10.96 -26.20 3.43
N PRO A 105 9.84 -26.81 3.86
CA PRO A 105 8.82 -26.10 4.63
C PRO A 105 9.33 -25.49 5.95
N ASN A 106 10.22 -26.18 6.65
CA ASN A 106 10.76 -25.70 7.92
C ASN A 106 11.66 -24.48 7.72
N ASP A 107 12.50 -24.50 6.69
CA ASP A 107 13.38 -23.38 6.33
C ASP A 107 12.57 -22.15 5.89
N ILE A 108 11.49 -22.36 5.12
CA ILE A 108 10.56 -21.27 4.76
C ILE A 108 9.91 -20.68 6.02
N GLN A 109 9.45 -21.52 6.94
CA GLN A 109 8.85 -21.06 8.19
C GLN A 109 9.85 -20.25 9.03
N MET A 110 11.09 -20.70 9.13
CA MET A 110 12.13 -19.98 9.87
C MET A 110 12.54 -18.67 9.18
N ALA A 111 12.61 -18.65 7.85
CA ALA A 111 12.86 -17.42 7.09
C ALA A 111 11.74 -16.41 7.28
N LYS A 112 10.47 -16.85 7.27
CA LYS A 112 9.30 -16.01 7.58
C LYS A 112 9.41 -15.38 8.96
N TYR A 113 9.70 -16.18 9.98
CA TYR A 113 9.88 -15.70 11.34
C TYR A 113 10.96 -14.61 11.47
N GLN A 114 12.05 -14.71 10.69
CA GLN A 114 13.09 -13.68 10.70
C GLN A 114 12.72 -12.40 9.94
N VAL A 115 11.84 -12.47 8.93
CA VAL A 115 11.39 -11.26 8.23
C VAL A 115 10.23 -10.56 8.93
N GLU A 116 9.48 -11.24 9.81
CA GLU A 116 8.30 -10.70 10.51
C GLU A 116 8.57 -9.35 11.19
N GLU A 117 9.75 -9.18 11.79
CA GLU A 117 10.15 -7.92 12.46
C GLU A 117 10.34 -6.75 11.48
N HIS A 118 10.45 -7.03 10.18
CA HIS A 118 10.71 -6.05 9.12
C HIS A 118 9.54 -5.95 8.12
N LEU A 119 8.40 -6.57 8.42
CA LEU A 119 7.23 -6.52 7.56
C LEU A 119 6.43 -5.25 7.77
N VAL A 120 5.96 -4.72 6.65
CA VAL A 120 4.91 -3.70 6.60
C VAL A 120 3.55 -4.39 6.52
N PHE A 121 3.43 -5.45 5.73
CA PHE A 121 2.15 -6.12 5.49
C PHE A 121 2.34 -7.56 4.99
N GLU A 122 1.41 -8.45 5.31
CA GLU A 122 1.29 -9.79 4.70
C GLU A 122 -0.12 -9.99 4.13
N THR A 123 -0.24 -10.63 2.97
CA THR A 123 -1.53 -10.99 2.37
C THR A 123 -1.43 -12.25 1.53
N ILE A 124 -2.58 -12.77 1.10
CA ILE A 124 -2.64 -13.88 0.14
C ILE A 124 -3.15 -13.34 -1.19
N HIS A 125 -2.38 -13.53 -2.26
CA HIS A 125 -2.78 -13.20 -3.61
C HIS A 125 -2.62 -14.42 -4.53
N ASN A 126 -3.70 -14.83 -5.19
CA ASN A 126 -3.73 -16.00 -6.07
C ASN A 126 -3.11 -17.25 -5.40
N GLU A 127 -3.56 -17.56 -4.18
CA GLU A 127 -3.09 -18.69 -3.35
C GLU A 127 -1.62 -18.60 -2.91
N THR A 128 -0.95 -17.48 -3.17
CA THR A 128 0.45 -17.24 -2.80
C THR A 128 0.53 -16.22 -1.67
N ALA A 129 1.28 -16.54 -0.61
CA ALA A 129 1.60 -15.58 0.45
C ALA A 129 2.56 -14.50 -0.09
N LEU A 130 2.15 -13.24 0.05
CA LEU A 130 2.90 -12.06 -0.32
C LEU A 130 3.23 -11.24 0.90
N PHE A 131 4.48 -10.80 0.96
CA PHE A 131 5.06 -10.05 2.04
C PHE A 131 5.50 -8.69 1.51
N PHE A 132 5.19 -7.63 2.24
CA PHE A 132 5.60 -6.26 1.96
C PHE A 132 6.60 -5.82 3.00
N SER A 133 7.66 -5.17 2.56
CA SER A 133 8.66 -4.55 3.43
C SER A 133 9.17 -3.28 2.76
N GLU A 134 9.86 -2.45 3.52
CA GLU A 134 10.52 -1.27 2.98
C GLU A 134 11.59 -1.66 1.95
N THR A 135 11.74 -0.82 0.93
CA THR A 135 12.67 -1.07 -0.18
C THR A 135 14.11 -1.19 0.31
N HIS A 136 14.48 -0.46 1.36
CA HIS A 136 15.82 -0.50 1.95
C HIS A 136 16.15 -1.86 2.60
N ASN A 137 15.15 -2.66 2.95
CA ASN A 137 15.32 -4.01 3.53
C ASN A 137 15.60 -5.10 2.48
N ASN A 138 15.68 -4.75 1.19
CA ASN A 138 15.89 -5.73 0.11
C ASN A 138 17.11 -6.64 0.37
N GLU A 139 18.26 -6.06 0.71
CA GLU A 139 19.48 -6.84 0.97
C GLU A 139 19.32 -7.76 2.19
N LEU A 140 18.71 -7.25 3.26
CA LEU A 140 18.42 -8.01 4.46
C LEU A 140 17.54 -9.23 4.15
N ILE A 141 16.44 -9.02 3.43
CA ILE A 141 15.49 -10.07 3.05
C ILE A 141 16.17 -11.14 2.17
N GLN A 142 16.99 -10.72 1.21
CA GLN A 142 17.78 -11.65 0.40
C GLN A 142 18.76 -12.46 1.24
N ASN A 143 19.41 -11.84 2.22
CA ASN A 143 20.37 -12.51 3.09
C ASN A 143 19.68 -13.49 4.04
N ILE A 144 18.48 -13.17 4.54
CA ILE A 144 17.64 -14.11 5.31
C ILE A 144 17.31 -15.33 4.44
N ALA A 145 16.82 -15.14 3.22
CA ALA A 145 16.50 -16.27 2.34
C ALA A 145 17.73 -17.15 2.05
N LYS A 146 18.90 -16.56 1.83
CA LYS A 146 20.16 -17.30 1.66
C LYS A 146 20.52 -18.10 2.91
N ALA A 147 20.41 -17.51 4.11
CA ALA A 147 20.74 -18.17 5.37
C ALA A 147 19.89 -19.43 5.61
N TYR A 148 18.61 -19.38 5.23
CA TYR A 148 17.69 -20.51 5.32
C TYR A 148 17.58 -21.34 4.03
N LYS A 149 18.42 -21.12 3.02
CA LYS A 149 18.40 -21.90 1.76
C LYS A 149 17.02 -21.88 1.06
N THR A 150 16.29 -20.77 1.17
CA THR A 150 15.01 -20.56 0.48
C THR A 150 15.21 -19.70 -0.76
N VAL A 151 14.23 -19.74 -1.67
CA VAL A 151 14.21 -18.94 -2.89
C VAL A 151 13.10 -17.93 -2.79
N LEU A 152 13.43 -16.67 -3.08
CA LEU A 152 12.49 -15.56 -3.12
C LEU A 152 12.23 -15.12 -4.56
N SER A 153 11.02 -14.66 -4.81
CA SER A 153 10.70 -13.85 -5.99
C SER A 153 10.24 -12.49 -5.52
N PHE A 154 10.94 -11.45 -5.95
CA PHE A 154 10.42 -10.09 -5.89
C PHE A 154 9.48 -9.93 -7.07
N THR A 155 8.27 -9.50 -6.80
CA THR A 155 7.33 -9.21 -7.88
C THR A 155 7.53 -7.74 -8.23
N ILE A 156 8.04 -7.51 -9.44
CA ILE A 156 8.18 -6.17 -10.00
C ILE A 156 6.86 -5.91 -10.70
N ASP A 157 6.04 -5.00 -10.18
CA ASP A 157 4.92 -4.46 -10.96
C ASP A 157 5.51 -3.91 -12.27
N LYS A 158 5.09 -4.48 -13.39
CA LYS A 158 5.26 -3.87 -14.71
C LYS A 158 4.14 -2.87 -14.97
#